data_AF-A0A1E3KQD2-F1
#
_entry.id   AF-A0A1E3KQD2-F1
#
_cell.length_a   1.000
_cell.length_b   1.000
_cell.length_c   1.000
_cell.angle_alpha   90.00
_cell.angle_beta   90.00
_cell.angle_gamma   90.00
#
_symmetry.space_group_name_H-M   'P 1'
#
loop_
_entity.id
_entity.type
_entity.pdbx_description
1 polymer ?
#
loop_
_entity_poly.entity_id
_entity_poly.type
_entity_poly.pdbx_seq_one_letter_code
_entity_poly.pdbx_strand_id
1 'polypeptide(L)'
;MMPTNLTLLERKISNNLNCLYFVNHPVYRIQKDHQLALASEYSLAGNVTEIICDEQQRYHILFVARKEIVLTEKKVAKVTNNQLGQDTVQFLATLGYQFPPAQPAGELSQPTILPSPTELSECPTAYVIIDCEFGTRFRRNGSAKAVSWHVIESPELRASIFQLSAIGFSHHTQTAPFFNRYFDDPNFLPDKKLAGLSATGLTTVAYEAQGDPLTILKAFIQQVIQPQLPLVFWDQTQDMKHIRLLLTQYYQQLTPTEQQLVSRPVTIFDAQAYTNTLINRGNHKVGSHDLPLNGLAALFNISNPHQHNAIWDVQTTELVMVKLAELTHQTPVITTPPAPIALPATVPAVVPSIQTPSPTPQHASHTQVHQLRARGKTYREIAAVTGFSISGINYILKKARSIPTRSESV
;
A
#
# COMPACT_ATOMS: atom_id res chain seq x y z
N MET A 1 1.66 -23.25 18.47
CA MET A 1 0.61 -24.04 17.78
C MET A 1 0.86 -23.85 16.29
N MET A 2 0.90 -24.90 15.48
CA MET A 2 1.20 -24.73 14.04
C MET A 2 0.15 -23.83 13.36
N PRO A 3 0.55 -22.97 12.40
CA PRO A 3 -0.38 -22.17 11.63
C PRO A 3 -1.43 -23.08 10.99
N THR A 4 -2.70 -22.69 11.10
CA THR A 4 -3.81 -23.45 10.50
C THR A 4 -4.11 -22.88 9.12
N ASN A 5 -3.94 -23.70 8.08
CA ASN A 5 -4.30 -23.34 6.72
C ASN A 5 -5.82 -23.40 6.57
N LEU A 6 -6.38 -22.30 6.08
CA LEU A 6 -7.80 -22.11 5.88
C LEU A 6 -8.10 -22.13 4.38
N THR A 7 -9.22 -22.72 4.04
CA THR A 7 -9.73 -22.80 2.67
C THR A 7 -10.47 -21.51 2.30
N LEU A 8 -11.22 -20.93 3.25
CA LEU A 8 -12.06 -19.76 3.02
C LEU A 8 -12.18 -18.89 4.27
N LEU A 9 -12.28 -17.58 4.06
CA LEU A 9 -12.48 -16.56 5.10
C LEU A 9 -13.48 -15.51 4.63
N GLU A 10 -14.49 -15.23 5.45
CA GLU A 10 -15.41 -14.10 5.29
C GLU A 10 -14.97 -12.95 6.19
N ARG A 11 -14.81 -11.77 5.60
CA ARG A 11 -14.46 -10.53 6.29
C ARG A 11 -15.68 -9.63 6.45
N LYS A 12 -15.91 -9.18 7.68
CA LYS A 12 -16.86 -8.12 8.04
C LYS A 12 -16.27 -6.76 7.71
N ILE A 13 -17.02 -5.94 6.99
CA ILE A 13 -16.66 -4.54 6.72
C ILE A 13 -17.81 -3.66 7.22
N SER A 14 -17.55 -2.81 8.22
CA SER A 14 -18.54 -1.87 8.71
C SER A 14 -18.98 -0.93 7.58
N ASN A 15 -20.29 -0.77 7.40
CA ASN A 15 -20.94 0.09 6.40
C ASN A 15 -20.75 -0.33 4.93
N ASN A 16 -20.26 -1.55 4.67
CA ASN A 16 -20.13 -2.12 3.32
C ASN A 16 -20.59 -3.58 3.31
N LEU A 17 -20.80 -4.14 2.13
CA LEU A 17 -21.03 -5.57 1.98
C LEU A 17 -19.73 -6.35 2.31
N ASN A 18 -19.89 -7.49 2.99
CA ASN A 18 -18.78 -8.35 3.40
C ASN A 18 -18.00 -8.88 2.19
N CYS A 19 -16.73 -9.23 2.40
CA CYS A 19 -15.90 -9.86 1.37
C CYS A 19 -15.64 -11.32 1.71
N LEU A 20 -15.58 -12.16 0.68
CA LEU A 20 -15.20 -13.56 0.75
C LEU A 20 -13.83 -13.76 0.09
N TYR A 21 -12.89 -14.29 0.86
CA TYR A 21 -11.59 -14.74 0.39
C TYR A 21 -11.62 -16.26 0.32
N PHE A 22 -11.29 -16.81 -0.84
CA PHE A 22 -11.38 -18.24 -1.09
C PHE A 22 -10.17 -18.67 -1.91
N VAL A 23 -9.41 -19.64 -1.40
CA VAL A 23 -8.15 -20.08 -2.01
C VAL A 23 -8.37 -20.51 -3.46
N ASN A 24 -7.45 -20.13 -4.33
CA ASN A 24 -7.45 -20.28 -5.79
C ASN A 24 -8.56 -19.54 -6.54
N HIS A 25 -9.22 -18.56 -5.91
CA HIS A 25 -10.28 -17.78 -6.52
C HIS A 25 -10.07 -16.27 -6.32
N PRO A 26 -10.66 -15.42 -7.17
CA PRO A 26 -10.68 -13.98 -6.94
C PRO A 26 -11.49 -13.63 -5.69
N VAL A 27 -11.35 -12.39 -5.20
CA VAL A 27 -12.13 -11.93 -4.05
C VAL A 27 -13.56 -11.64 -4.48
N TYR A 28 -14.52 -12.14 -3.70
CA TYR A 28 -15.93 -11.87 -3.92
C TYR A 28 -16.48 -10.91 -2.87
N ARG A 29 -17.48 -10.13 -3.26
CA ARG A 29 -18.38 -9.37 -2.40
C ARG A 29 -19.64 -10.21 -2.16
N ILE A 30 -20.05 -10.32 -0.91
CA ILE A 30 -21.25 -11.05 -0.52
C ILE A 30 -22.42 -10.07 -0.58
N GLN A 31 -23.31 -10.26 -1.54
CA GLN A 31 -24.53 -9.48 -1.69
C GLN A 31 -25.53 -9.80 -0.56
N LYS A 32 -26.59 -8.99 -0.45
CA LYS A 32 -27.59 -9.11 0.63
C LYS A 32 -28.33 -10.46 0.64
N ASP A 33 -28.39 -11.14 -0.49
CA ASP A 33 -29.00 -12.45 -0.73
C ASP A 33 -27.98 -13.60 -0.70
N HIS A 34 -26.76 -13.36 -0.22
CA HIS A 34 -25.64 -14.29 -0.24
C HIS A 34 -25.13 -14.68 -1.64
N GLN A 35 -25.53 -13.95 -2.68
CA GLN A 35 -24.87 -14.06 -3.98
C GLN A 35 -23.46 -13.49 -3.94
N LEU A 36 -22.53 -14.20 -4.58
CA LEU A 36 -21.16 -13.75 -4.74
C LEU A 36 -21.03 -12.95 -6.03
N ALA A 37 -20.60 -11.70 -5.90
CA ALA A 37 -20.19 -10.87 -7.03
C ALA A 37 -18.69 -10.62 -6.95
N LEU A 38 -18.00 -10.45 -8.08
CA LEU A 38 -16.58 -10.08 -8.04
C LEU A 38 -16.41 -8.74 -7.31
N ALA A 39 -15.46 -8.70 -6.37
CA ALA A 39 -15.10 -7.46 -5.68
C ALA A 39 -14.11 -6.70 -6.56
N SER A 40 -14.62 -5.76 -7.37
CA SER A 40 -13.82 -5.00 -8.35
C SER A 40 -12.69 -4.20 -7.71
N GLU A 41 -12.81 -3.82 -6.44
CA GLU A 41 -11.72 -3.21 -5.67
C GLU A 41 -10.50 -4.15 -5.41
N TYR A 42 -10.64 -5.44 -5.74
CA TYR A 42 -9.60 -6.47 -5.69
C TYR A 42 -9.31 -7.11 -7.05
N SER A 43 -9.81 -6.58 -8.17
CA SER A 43 -9.62 -7.20 -9.51
C SER A 43 -8.14 -7.46 -9.86
N LEU A 44 -7.25 -6.57 -9.42
CA LEU A 44 -5.80 -6.68 -9.64
C LEU A 44 -5.06 -7.55 -8.61
N ALA A 45 -5.74 -8.02 -7.57
CA ALA A 45 -5.12 -8.91 -6.60
C ALA A 45 -4.81 -10.29 -7.20
N GLY A 46 -5.48 -10.64 -8.30
CA GLY A 46 -5.53 -12.01 -8.78
C GLY A 46 -6.23 -12.91 -7.77
N ASN A 47 -5.92 -14.20 -7.82
CA ASN A 47 -6.52 -15.17 -6.92
C ASN A 47 -5.90 -15.08 -5.51
N VAL A 48 -6.68 -15.44 -4.50
CA VAL A 48 -6.18 -15.72 -3.16
C VAL A 48 -5.34 -16.99 -3.25
N THR A 49 -4.09 -16.94 -2.83
CA THR A 49 -3.17 -18.09 -2.90
C THR A 49 -3.19 -18.90 -1.62
N GLU A 50 -3.26 -18.23 -0.47
CA GLU A 50 -3.22 -18.88 0.83
C GLU A 50 -3.94 -18.05 1.89
N ILE A 51 -4.53 -18.73 2.89
CA ILE A 51 -5.11 -18.10 4.07
C ILE A 51 -4.58 -18.82 5.31
N ILE A 52 -3.88 -18.09 6.18
CA ILE A 52 -3.19 -18.66 7.34
C ILE A 52 -3.66 -17.97 8.62
N CYS A 53 -3.97 -18.73 9.66
CA CYS A 53 -4.12 -18.17 11.01
C CYS A 53 -2.82 -18.35 11.81
N ASP A 54 -2.22 -17.25 12.28
CA ASP A 54 -1.01 -17.27 13.08
C ASP A 54 -1.27 -17.52 14.57
N GLU A 55 -0.19 -17.68 15.35
CA GLU A 55 -0.27 -17.92 16.80
C GLU A 55 -0.91 -16.76 17.59
N GLN A 56 -0.97 -15.57 17.00
CA GLN A 56 -1.60 -14.38 17.57
C GLN A 56 -3.07 -14.22 17.15
N GLN A 57 -3.67 -15.24 16.53
CA GLN A 57 -5.04 -15.22 16.00
C GLN A 57 -5.25 -14.10 14.97
N ARG A 58 -4.22 -13.83 14.17
CA ARG A 58 -4.31 -12.95 13.00
C ARG A 58 -4.40 -13.82 11.75
N TYR A 59 -5.33 -13.45 10.88
CA TYR A 59 -5.58 -14.11 9.62
C TYR A 59 -4.84 -13.38 8.52
N HIS A 60 -3.93 -14.09 7.89
CA HIS A 60 -3.07 -13.65 6.80
C HIS A 60 -3.68 -14.15 5.51
N ILE A 61 -3.97 -13.25 4.57
CA ILE A 61 -4.57 -13.57 3.28
C ILE A 61 -3.58 -13.14 2.21
N LEU A 62 -3.06 -14.12 1.48
CA LEU A 62 -2.07 -13.93 0.42
C LEU A 62 -2.76 -13.95 -0.95
N PHE A 63 -2.18 -13.21 -1.89
CA PHE A 63 -2.72 -13.05 -3.23
C PHE A 63 -1.62 -13.27 -4.27
N VAL A 64 -2.02 -13.55 -5.51
CA VAL A 64 -1.08 -13.70 -6.63
C VAL A 64 -0.33 -12.39 -6.92
N ALA A 65 -1.03 -11.25 -6.90
CA ALA A 65 -0.51 -9.98 -7.41
C ALA A 65 -0.79 -8.78 -6.47
N ARG A 66 -1.05 -9.05 -5.19
CA ARG A 66 -1.29 -8.01 -4.18
C ARG A 66 -0.62 -8.35 -2.86
N LYS A 67 -0.19 -7.29 -2.16
CA LYS A 67 0.29 -7.36 -0.79
C LYS A 67 -0.70 -8.07 0.14
N GLU A 68 -0.16 -8.88 1.04
CA GLU A 68 -0.90 -9.60 2.06
C GLU A 68 -1.89 -8.70 2.83
N ILE A 69 -3.05 -9.26 3.15
CA ILE A 69 -4.01 -8.63 4.06
C ILE A 69 -4.01 -9.38 5.39
N VAL A 70 -3.70 -8.64 6.45
CA VAL A 70 -3.73 -9.15 7.83
C VAL A 70 -5.00 -8.67 8.54
N LEU A 71 -5.83 -9.62 8.99
CA LEU A 71 -7.07 -9.36 9.72
C LEU A 71 -6.98 -9.86 11.15
N THR A 72 -7.52 -9.09 12.09
CA THR A 72 -7.83 -9.57 13.43
C THR A 72 -9.17 -10.29 13.44
N GLU A 73 -9.38 -11.24 14.34
CA GLU A 73 -10.64 -11.96 14.57
C GLU A 73 -11.91 -11.07 14.53
N LYS A 74 -11.87 -9.86 15.10
CA LYS A 74 -13.00 -8.92 15.10
C LYS A 74 -13.52 -8.54 13.69
N LYS A 75 -12.67 -8.64 12.67
CA LYS A 75 -13.00 -8.34 11.28
C LYS A 75 -13.41 -9.59 10.50
N VAL A 76 -13.46 -10.75 11.14
CA VAL A 76 -13.76 -12.03 10.52
C VAL A 76 -15.17 -12.47 10.94
N ALA A 77 -15.98 -12.88 9.96
CA ALA A 77 -17.30 -13.44 10.20
C ALA A 77 -17.26 -14.95 10.33
N LYS A 78 -16.54 -15.59 9.41
CA LYS A 78 -16.57 -17.02 9.20
C LYS A 78 -15.23 -17.46 8.62
N VAL A 79 -14.77 -18.63 9.03
CA VAL A 79 -13.61 -19.32 8.44
C VAL A 79 -13.94 -20.79 8.25
N THR A 80 -13.28 -21.44 7.32
CA THR A 80 -13.31 -22.90 7.18
C THR A 80 -11.97 -23.41 6.68
N ASN A 81 -11.58 -24.58 7.18
CA ASN A 81 -10.45 -25.38 6.73
C ASN A 81 -10.92 -26.70 6.09
N ASN A 82 -12.21 -26.80 5.76
CA ASN A 82 -12.75 -27.98 5.08
C ASN A 82 -12.01 -28.17 3.76
N GLN A 83 -11.64 -29.42 3.48
CA GLN A 83 -11.02 -29.75 2.21
C GLN A 83 -12.01 -29.48 1.07
N LEU A 84 -11.51 -28.87 -0.01
CA LEU A 84 -12.29 -28.77 -1.24
C LEU A 84 -12.62 -30.19 -1.73
N GLY A 85 -13.90 -30.46 -1.95
CA GLY A 85 -14.32 -31.58 -2.79
C GLY A 85 -14.07 -31.27 -4.28
N GLN A 86 -14.58 -32.12 -5.18
CA GLN A 86 -14.41 -31.92 -6.63
C GLN A 86 -15.24 -30.77 -7.22
N ASP A 87 -16.26 -30.27 -6.50
CA ASP A 87 -17.14 -29.20 -6.99
C ASP A 87 -17.14 -27.98 -6.04
N THR A 88 -16.53 -26.89 -6.50
CA THR A 88 -16.50 -25.57 -5.85
C THR A 88 -17.89 -24.98 -5.62
N VAL A 89 -18.79 -25.13 -6.59
CA VAL A 89 -20.14 -24.54 -6.52
C VAL A 89 -20.93 -25.24 -5.42
N GLN A 90 -20.85 -26.57 -5.38
CA GLN A 90 -21.48 -27.36 -4.32
C GLN A 90 -20.86 -27.05 -2.95
N PHE A 91 -19.53 -26.90 -2.86
CA PHE A 91 -18.85 -26.50 -1.64
C PHE A 91 -19.36 -25.14 -1.10
N LEU A 92 -19.41 -24.12 -1.95
CA LEU A 92 -19.88 -22.78 -1.56
C LEU A 92 -21.37 -22.79 -1.19
N ALA A 93 -22.18 -23.60 -1.88
CA ALA A 93 -23.59 -23.79 -1.56
C ALA A 93 -23.78 -24.42 -0.16
N THR A 94 -22.95 -25.40 0.24
CA THR A 94 -23.01 -25.97 1.60
C THR A 94 -22.69 -24.93 2.69
N LEU A 95 -21.97 -23.87 2.33
CA LEU A 95 -21.64 -22.76 3.23
C LEU A 95 -22.67 -21.62 3.19
N GLY A 96 -23.72 -21.74 2.36
CA GLY A 96 -24.80 -20.77 2.20
C GLY A 96 -24.56 -19.70 1.15
N TYR A 97 -23.52 -19.84 0.31
CA TYR A 97 -23.20 -18.87 -0.76
C TYR A 97 -23.72 -19.33 -2.12
N GLN A 98 -24.19 -18.38 -2.92
CA GLN A 98 -24.58 -18.62 -4.31
C GLN A 98 -23.48 -18.13 -5.24
N PHE A 99 -22.83 -19.05 -5.95
CA PHE A 99 -21.83 -18.72 -6.95
C PHE A 99 -22.52 -18.13 -8.20
N PRO A 100 -21.98 -17.06 -8.81
CA PRO A 100 -22.64 -16.43 -9.95
C PRO A 100 -22.72 -17.43 -11.11
N PRO A 101 -23.86 -17.48 -11.86
CA PRO A 101 -23.90 -18.24 -13.10
C PRO A 101 -22.85 -17.66 -14.05
N ALA A 102 -22.08 -18.55 -14.70
CA ALA A 102 -21.03 -18.16 -15.62
C ALA A 102 -21.55 -17.08 -16.58
N GLN A 103 -20.92 -15.90 -16.56
CA GLN A 103 -21.08 -14.96 -17.67
C GLN A 103 -20.75 -15.73 -18.96
N PRO A 104 -21.52 -15.53 -20.05
CA PRO A 104 -21.27 -16.24 -21.29
C PRO A 104 -19.80 -16.04 -21.68
N ALA A 105 -19.11 -17.15 -21.90
CA ALA A 105 -17.73 -17.19 -22.37
C ALA A 105 -17.64 -16.46 -23.71
N GLY A 106 -17.40 -15.17 -23.63
CA GLY A 106 -17.33 -14.27 -24.76
C GLY A 106 -16.29 -13.22 -24.44
N GLU A 107 -15.04 -13.65 -24.32
CA GLU A 107 -13.86 -12.82 -24.52
C GLU A 107 -12.67 -13.76 -24.65
N LEU A 108 -11.99 -13.70 -25.80
CA LEU A 108 -10.64 -14.23 -25.96
C LEU A 108 -9.87 -13.92 -24.69
N SER A 109 -9.31 -14.93 -24.00
CA SER A 109 -8.48 -14.74 -22.81
C SER A 109 -7.43 -13.67 -23.13
N GLN A 110 -7.66 -12.44 -22.70
CA GLN A 110 -6.72 -11.36 -22.97
C GLN A 110 -5.41 -11.73 -22.27
N PRO A 111 -4.27 -11.64 -22.95
CA PRO A 111 -3.00 -11.99 -22.33
C PRO A 111 -2.75 -11.07 -21.15
N THR A 112 -2.18 -11.63 -20.09
CA THR A 112 -1.73 -10.85 -18.93
C THR A 112 -0.70 -9.83 -19.41
N ILE A 113 -1.02 -8.55 -19.23
CA ILE A 113 -0.16 -7.44 -19.67
C ILE A 113 0.92 -7.15 -18.61
N LEU A 114 2.17 -7.14 -19.05
CA LEU A 114 3.38 -6.90 -18.26
C LEU A 114 3.36 -7.69 -16.94
N PRO A 115 3.27 -9.03 -16.97
CA PRO A 115 3.29 -9.83 -15.75
C PRO A 115 4.58 -9.58 -14.96
N SER A 116 4.50 -9.52 -13.64
CA SER A 116 5.66 -9.21 -12.78
C SER A 116 5.84 -10.31 -11.73
N PRO A 117 6.41 -11.47 -12.09
CA PRO A 117 6.51 -12.62 -11.20
C PRO A 117 7.57 -12.44 -10.10
N THR A 118 8.44 -11.43 -10.22
CA THR A 118 9.56 -11.23 -9.31
C THR A 118 9.79 -9.74 -9.10
N GLU A 119 9.66 -9.32 -7.85
CA GLU A 119 10.14 -8.02 -7.38
C GLU A 119 11.59 -8.17 -6.91
N LEU A 120 12.45 -7.22 -7.28
CA LEU A 120 13.84 -7.19 -6.86
C LEU A 120 13.95 -6.72 -5.41
N SER A 121 14.75 -7.44 -4.62
CA SER A 121 15.08 -7.08 -3.24
C SER A 121 16.25 -6.11 -3.13
N GLU A 122 17.01 -5.93 -4.21
CA GLU A 122 18.20 -5.08 -4.28
C GLU A 122 18.08 -4.09 -5.44
N CYS A 123 18.69 -2.92 -5.28
CA CYS A 123 18.70 -1.90 -6.31
C CYS A 123 19.46 -2.41 -7.56
N PRO A 124 18.83 -2.41 -8.75
CA PRO A 124 19.50 -2.79 -9.99
C PRO A 124 20.62 -1.80 -10.36
N THR A 125 21.60 -2.24 -11.15
CA THR A 125 22.71 -1.40 -11.64
C THR A 125 22.40 -0.68 -12.95
N ALA A 126 21.45 -1.18 -13.73
CA ALA A 126 20.90 -0.52 -14.91
C ALA A 126 19.39 -0.71 -14.89
N TYR A 127 18.63 0.38 -15.05
CA TYR A 127 17.19 0.39 -14.83
C TYR A 127 16.51 1.58 -15.49
N VAL A 128 15.18 1.56 -15.52
CA VAL A 128 14.36 2.72 -15.91
C VAL A 128 13.44 3.05 -14.76
N ILE A 129 13.54 4.26 -14.23
CA ILE A 129 12.58 4.78 -13.25
C ILE A 129 11.36 5.30 -13.99
N ILE A 130 10.17 4.91 -13.55
CA ILE A 130 8.89 5.31 -14.11
C ILE A 130 8.06 5.97 -13.01
N ASP A 131 7.35 7.03 -13.38
CA ASP A 131 6.33 7.66 -12.54
C ASP A 131 5.16 8.15 -13.42
N CYS A 132 3.95 8.16 -12.86
CA CYS A 132 2.77 8.66 -13.53
C CYS A 132 2.05 9.72 -12.70
N GLU A 133 1.53 10.73 -13.38
CA GLU A 133 0.46 11.58 -12.84
C GLU A 133 -0.88 11.15 -13.39
N PHE A 134 -1.93 11.25 -12.56
CA PHE A 134 -3.26 10.79 -12.91
C PHE A 134 -4.25 11.94 -13.08
N GLY A 135 -5.22 11.75 -13.97
CA GLY A 135 -6.38 12.62 -14.14
C GLY A 135 -7.67 11.87 -13.80
N THR A 136 -8.60 12.54 -13.13
CA THR A 136 -9.97 12.01 -12.97
C THR A 136 -10.71 12.13 -14.31
N ARG A 137 -11.45 11.08 -14.69
CA ARG A 137 -12.25 11.03 -15.91
C ARG A 137 -13.71 11.31 -15.62
N PHE A 138 -14.34 11.98 -16.57
CA PHE A 138 -15.71 12.48 -16.50
C PHE A 138 -16.47 12.10 -17.76
N ARG A 139 -17.75 11.74 -17.58
CA ARG A 139 -18.71 11.65 -18.66
C ARG A 139 -19.33 13.03 -18.88
N ARG A 140 -19.25 13.50 -20.12
CA ARG A 140 -19.92 14.72 -20.57
C ARG A 140 -21.38 14.41 -20.91
N ASN A 141 -22.31 15.06 -20.23
CA ASN A 141 -23.74 14.99 -20.53
C ASN A 141 -24.26 16.38 -20.94
N GLY A 142 -25.32 16.39 -21.76
CA GLY A 142 -26.03 17.62 -22.13
C GLY A 142 -25.77 18.11 -23.55
N SER A 143 -26.41 19.23 -23.90
CA SER A 143 -26.32 19.87 -25.21
C SER A 143 -25.38 21.07 -25.18
N ALA A 144 -25.10 21.69 -26.34
CA ALA A 144 -24.23 22.86 -26.45
C ALA A 144 -24.62 24.05 -25.53
N LYS A 145 -25.86 24.09 -25.01
CA LYS A 145 -26.36 25.15 -24.11
C LYS A 145 -26.22 24.83 -22.62
N ALA A 146 -26.00 23.57 -22.24
CA ALA A 146 -25.82 23.15 -20.85
C ALA A 146 -25.01 21.85 -20.83
N VAL A 147 -23.72 21.96 -20.51
CA VAL A 147 -22.82 20.81 -20.34
C VAL A 147 -22.68 20.51 -18.85
N SER A 148 -23.02 19.29 -18.46
CA SER A 148 -22.69 18.77 -17.13
C SER A 148 -21.60 17.70 -17.24
N TRP A 149 -20.69 17.70 -16.27
CA TRP A 149 -19.63 16.71 -16.13
C TRP A 149 -19.90 15.86 -14.91
N HIS A 150 -19.96 14.55 -15.10
CA HIS A 150 -20.16 13.58 -14.02
C HIS A 150 -18.94 12.67 -13.95
N VAL A 151 -18.38 12.49 -12.75
CA VAL A 151 -17.25 11.57 -12.56
C VAL A 151 -17.67 10.17 -13.02
N ILE A 152 -16.79 9.49 -13.75
CA ILE A 152 -17.02 8.08 -14.10
C ILE A 152 -16.90 7.25 -12.82
N GLU A 153 -18.00 6.61 -12.40
CA GLU A 153 -18.08 5.92 -11.11
C GLU A 153 -17.33 4.58 -11.09
N SER A 154 -17.16 3.93 -12.25
CA SER A 154 -16.46 2.66 -12.38
C SER A 154 -14.99 2.81 -11.91
N PRO A 155 -14.56 2.13 -10.83
CA PRO A 155 -13.25 2.37 -10.22
C PRO A 155 -12.05 2.17 -11.16
N GLU A 156 -12.19 1.30 -12.16
CA GLU A 156 -11.16 0.99 -13.15
C GLU A 156 -11.06 2.04 -14.26
N LEU A 157 -12.12 2.84 -14.46
CA LEU A 157 -12.21 3.85 -15.50
C LEU A 157 -12.27 5.28 -14.94
N ARG A 158 -12.37 5.43 -13.61
CA ARG A 158 -12.50 6.71 -12.90
C ARG A 158 -11.28 7.59 -13.09
N ALA A 159 -10.10 7.02 -13.29
CA ALA A 159 -8.87 7.74 -13.53
C ALA A 159 -8.09 7.11 -14.69
N SER A 160 -7.27 7.92 -15.34
CA SER A 160 -6.28 7.47 -16.33
C SER A 160 -5.01 8.30 -16.19
N ILE A 161 -3.94 7.85 -16.83
CA ILE A 161 -2.67 8.54 -16.85
C ILE A 161 -2.84 9.88 -17.58
N PHE A 162 -2.42 10.96 -16.92
CA PHE A 162 -2.30 12.31 -17.47
C PHE A 162 -0.87 12.61 -17.92
N GLN A 163 0.13 12.16 -17.17
CA GLN A 163 1.55 12.26 -17.55
C GLN A 163 2.23 10.92 -17.27
N LEU A 164 3.07 10.46 -18.20
CA LEU A 164 3.93 9.29 -18.03
C LEU A 164 5.37 9.71 -18.29
N SER A 165 6.22 9.51 -17.30
CA SER A 165 7.65 9.77 -17.40
C SER A 165 8.45 8.50 -17.15
N ALA A 166 9.54 8.36 -17.89
CA ALA A 166 10.49 7.28 -17.69
C ALA A 166 11.91 7.76 -18.04
N ILE A 167 12.85 7.62 -17.11
CA ILE A 167 14.26 7.95 -17.35
C ILE A 167 15.12 6.71 -17.08
N GLY A 168 15.99 6.38 -18.03
CA GLY A 168 16.98 5.32 -17.87
C GLY A 168 18.16 5.77 -17.02
N PHE A 169 18.71 4.86 -16.24
CA PHE A 169 19.93 5.06 -15.47
C PHE A 169 20.82 3.82 -15.54
N SER A 170 22.14 4.05 -15.49
CA SER A 170 23.14 3.02 -15.26
C SER A 170 24.16 3.53 -14.25
N HIS A 171 24.37 2.79 -13.17
CA HIS A 171 25.23 3.19 -12.05
C HIS A 171 24.92 4.62 -11.58
N HIS A 172 23.64 4.93 -11.38
CA HIS A 172 23.14 6.26 -10.98
C HIS A 172 23.47 7.41 -11.94
N THR A 173 23.92 7.09 -13.16
CA THR A 173 24.14 8.05 -14.24
C THR A 173 22.98 7.95 -15.22
N GLN A 174 22.38 9.09 -15.57
CA GLN A 174 21.28 9.13 -16.51
C GLN A 174 21.69 8.60 -17.90
N THR A 175 20.85 7.74 -18.47
CA THR A 175 20.98 7.15 -19.81
C THR A 175 19.66 7.29 -20.59
N ALA A 176 19.62 6.73 -21.80
CA ALA A 176 18.35 6.52 -22.49
C ALA A 176 17.50 5.45 -21.76
N PRO A 177 16.17 5.50 -21.84
CA PRO A 177 15.37 6.53 -22.52
C PRO A 177 15.23 7.81 -21.68
N PHE A 178 14.92 8.93 -22.34
CA PHE A 178 14.33 10.11 -21.69
C PHE A 178 12.92 10.27 -22.24
N PHE A 179 11.94 9.71 -21.52
CA PHE A 179 10.55 9.68 -21.90
C PHE A 179 9.75 10.59 -20.97
N ASN A 180 9.02 11.54 -21.54
CA ASN A 180 8.09 12.41 -20.82
C ASN A 180 6.96 12.77 -21.78
N ARG A 181 5.75 12.27 -21.52
CA ARG A 181 4.58 12.46 -22.38
C ARG A 181 3.36 12.77 -21.55
N TYR A 182 2.52 13.67 -22.07
CA TYR A 182 1.22 14.02 -21.51
C TYR A 182 0.13 13.41 -22.39
N PHE A 183 -0.91 12.85 -21.80
CA PHE A 183 -2.03 12.25 -22.52
C PHE A 183 -3.14 13.28 -22.73
N ASP A 184 -3.71 13.30 -23.93
CA ASP A 184 -4.93 14.05 -24.23
C ASP A 184 -6.14 13.12 -24.22
N ASP A 185 -6.66 12.81 -23.02
CA ASP A 185 -7.91 12.04 -22.86
C ASP A 185 -9.12 13.00 -22.95
N PRO A 186 -10.06 12.81 -23.90
CA PRO A 186 -11.24 13.65 -24.02
C PRO A 186 -12.19 13.60 -22.81
N ASN A 187 -12.01 12.63 -21.91
CA ASN A 187 -12.78 12.49 -20.68
C ASN A 187 -12.16 13.26 -19.50
N PHE A 188 -11.00 13.90 -19.66
CA PHE A 188 -10.53 14.85 -18.67
C PHE A 188 -11.30 16.18 -18.76
N LEU A 189 -11.34 16.93 -17.66
CA LEU A 189 -11.85 18.30 -17.69
C LEU A 189 -10.93 19.18 -18.55
N PRO A 190 -11.46 20.24 -19.19
CA PRO A 190 -10.66 21.17 -20.00
C PRO A 190 -9.42 21.71 -19.29
N ASP A 191 -9.49 21.94 -17.97
CA ASP A 191 -8.37 22.41 -17.16
C ASP A 191 -7.14 21.49 -17.21
N LYS A 192 -7.33 20.17 -17.35
CA LYS A 192 -6.20 19.24 -17.49
C LYS A 192 -5.49 19.42 -18.83
N LYS A 193 -6.23 19.65 -19.91
CA LYS A 193 -5.65 19.97 -21.21
C LYS A 193 -4.87 21.29 -21.17
N LEU A 194 -5.43 22.30 -20.50
CA LEU A 194 -4.72 23.58 -20.26
C LEU A 194 -3.44 23.39 -19.44
N ALA A 195 -3.48 22.55 -18.41
CA ALA A 195 -2.29 22.21 -17.63
C ALA A 195 -1.21 21.52 -18.49
N GLY A 196 -1.61 20.57 -19.34
CA GLY A 196 -0.68 19.89 -20.27
C GLY A 196 -0.08 20.84 -21.31
N LEU A 197 -0.88 21.76 -21.86
CA LEU A 197 -0.41 22.81 -22.76
C LEU A 197 0.59 23.75 -22.07
N SER A 198 0.28 24.17 -20.84
CA SER A 198 1.17 25.01 -20.04
C SER A 198 2.49 24.31 -19.71
N ALA A 199 2.46 23.02 -19.42
CA ALA A 199 3.65 22.25 -19.06
C ALA A 199 4.55 21.95 -20.27
N THR A 200 3.97 21.80 -21.46
CA THR A 200 4.70 21.43 -22.69
C THR A 200 5.08 22.63 -23.55
N GLY A 201 4.39 23.78 -23.40
CA GLY A 201 4.57 24.95 -24.26
C GLY A 201 4.10 24.74 -25.70
N LEU A 202 3.36 23.65 -25.97
CA LEU A 202 2.90 23.31 -27.32
C LEU A 202 1.65 24.09 -27.73
N THR A 203 1.43 24.16 -29.04
CA THR A 203 0.13 24.56 -29.59
C THR A 203 -0.90 23.45 -29.34
N THR A 204 -2.19 23.79 -29.33
CA THR A 204 -3.29 22.81 -29.14
C THR A 204 -3.19 21.62 -30.10
N VAL A 205 -2.96 21.89 -31.39
CA VAL A 205 -2.86 20.83 -32.42
C VAL A 205 -1.65 19.93 -32.19
N ALA A 206 -0.50 20.51 -31.82
CA ALA A 206 0.70 19.74 -31.53
C ALA A 206 0.55 18.90 -30.25
N TYR A 207 -0.12 19.45 -29.23
CA TYR A 207 -0.43 18.74 -27.99
C TYR A 207 -1.39 17.58 -28.23
N GLU A 208 -2.46 17.79 -29.02
CA GLU A 208 -3.40 16.73 -29.41
C GLU A 208 -2.69 15.59 -30.15
N ALA A 209 -1.82 15.93 -31.11
CA ALA A 209 -1.07 14.94 -31.87
C ALA A 209 -0.05 14.18 -31.02
N GLN A 210 0.69 14.87 -30.14
CA GLN A 210 1.64 14.22 -29.22
C GLN A 210 0.92 13.42 -28.12
N GLY A 211 -0.25 13.92 -27.72
CA GLY A 211 -1.08 13.44 -26.63
C GLY A 211 -1.94 12.23 -26.96
N ASP A 212 -1.96 11.80 -28.22
CA ASP A 212 -2.69 10.62 -28.67
C ASP A 212 -2.27 9.38 -27.86
N PRO A 213 -3.17 8.76 -27.09
CA PRO A 213 -2.80 7.68 -26.19
C PRO A 213 -2.15 6.48 -26.89
N LEU A 214 -2.62 6.10 -28.08
CA LEU A 214 -2.05 4.98 -28.81
C LEU A 214 -0.61 5.27 -29.25
N THR A 215 -0.37 6.48 -29.76
CA THR A 215 0.97 6.95 -30.17
C THR A 215 1.93 6.94 -28.98
N ILE A 216 1.50 7.45 -27.82
CA ILE A 216 2.31 7.44 -26.60
C ILE A 216 2.63 6.01 -26.16
N LEU A 217 1.63 5.11 -26.14
CA LEU A 217 1.83 3.73 -25.72
C LEU A 217 2.80 2.98 -26.65
N LYS A 218 2.70 3.16 -27.97
CA LYS A 218 3.68 2.57 -28.91
C LYS A 218 5.10 3.08 -28.65
N ALA A 219 5.25 4.39 -28.43
CA ALA A 219 6.54 4.96 -28.08
C ALA A 219 7.07 4.44 -26.74
N PHE A 220 6.21 4.29 -25.73
CA PHE A 220 6.56 3.73 -24.43
C PHE A 220 7.00 2.28 -24.54
N ILE A 221 6.28 1.45 -25.30
CA ILE A 221 6.63 0.05 -25.55
C ILE A 221 8.02 -0.03 -26.19
N GLN A 222 8.29 0.77 -27.22
CA GLN A 222 9.56 0.73 -27.94
C GLN A 222 10.74 1.29 -27.14
N GLN A 223 10.54 2.37 -26.39
CA GLN A 223 11.63 3.08 -25.71
C GLN A 223 11.88 2.56 -24.30
N VAL A 224 10.84 2.09 -23.60
CA VAL A 224 10.91 1.73 -22.17
C VAL A 224 10.78 0.22 -21.95
N ILE A 225 9.80 -0.44 -22.59
CA ILE A 225 9.53 -1.88 -22.36
C ILE A 225 10.46 -2.77 -23.17
N GLN A 226 10.69 -2.46 -24.45
CA GLN A 226 11.50 -3.26 -25.36
C GLN A 226 12.93 -3.52 -24.90
N PRO A 227 13.65 -2.55 -24.28
CA PRO A 227 14.98 -2.79 -23.72
C PRO A 227 15.02 -3.84 -22.61
N GLN A 228 13.87 -4.16 -21.98
CA GLN A 228 13.74 -5.13 -20.89
C GLN A 228 14.67 -4.85 -19.70
N LEU A 229 14.91 -3.56 -19.41
CA LEU A 229 15.56 -3.15 -18.18
C LEU A 229 14.58 -3.30 -17.00
N PRO A 230 15.07 -3.56 -15.77
CA PRO A 230 14.26 -3.46 -14.56
C PRO A 230 13.52 -2.12 -14.49
N LEU A 231 12.22 -2.20 -14.20
CA LEU A 231 11.35 -1.05 -14.04
C LEU A 231 11.31 -0.65 -12.56
N VAL A 232 11.68 0.58 -12.28
CA VAL A 232 11.77 1.11 -10.93
C VAL A 232 10.62 2.08 -10.69
N PHE A 233 9.97 1.95 -9.53
CA PHE A 233 8.92 2.87 -9.08
C PHE A 233 9.21 3.28 -7.64
N TRP A 234 8.70 4.44 -7.21
CA TRP A 234 8.63 4.71 -5.77
C TRP A 234 7.65 3.74 -5.09
N ASP A 235 6.39 3.72 -5.54
CA ASP A 235 5.37 2.71 -5.20
C ASP A 235 4.69 2.27 -6.49
N GLN A 236 4.94 1.04 -6.93
CA GLN A 236 4.47 0.58 -8.24
C GLN A 236 2.94 0.48 -8.36
N THR A 237 2.22 0.45 -7.23
CA THR A 237 0.82 -0.01 -7.16
C THR A 237 -0.11 0.74 -8.11
N GLN A 238 -0.06 2.07 -8.12
CA GLN A 238 -0.96 2.87 -8.97
C GLN A 238 -0.42 3.03 -10.39
N ASP A 239 0.89 3.20 -10.56
CA ASP A 239 1.51 3.37 -11.87
C ASP A 239 1.31 2.14 -12.73
N MET A 240 1.71 0.96 -12.23
CA MET A 240 1.58 -0.29 -12.97
C MET A 240 0.11 -0.65 -13.21
N LYS A 241 -0.78 -0.35 -12.27
CA LYS A 241 -2.22 -0.51 -12.48
C LYS A 241 -2.68 0.24 -13.73
N HIS A 242 -2.43 1.54 -13.81
CA HIS A 242 -2.98 2.35 -14.91
C HIS A 242 -2.22 2.14 -16.22
N ILE A 243 -0.91 1.82 -16.17
CA ILE A 243 -0.16 1.40 -17.36
C ILE A 243 -0.77 0.13 -17.95
N ARG A 244 -1.02 -0.90 -17.13
CA ARG A 244 -1.66 -2.14 -17.57
C ARG A 244 -3.05 -1.89 -18.13
N LEU A 245 -3.88 -1.11 -17.45
CA LEU A 245 -5.23 -0.78 -17.92
C LEU A 245 -5.23 -0.11 -19.30
N LEU A 246 -4.34 0.88 -19.50
CA LEU A 246 -4.21 1.55 -20.79
C LEU A 246 -3.70 0.61 -21.88
N LEU A 247 -2.67 -0.18 -21.60
CA LEU A 247 -2.14 -1.14 -22.57
C LEU A 247 -3.19 -2.20 -22.95
N THR A 248 -3.97 -2.69 -21.99
CA THR A 248 -5.10 -3.60 -22.23
C THR A 248 -6.15 -2.95 -23.14
N GLN A 249 -6.54 -1.70 -22.86
CA GLN A 249 -7.52 -0.96 -23.66
C GLN A 249 -7.11 -0.84 -25.13
N TYR A 250 -5.82 -0.61 -25.39
CA TYR A 250 -5.28 -0.41 -26.75
C TYR A 250 -4.67 -1.68 -27.36
N TYR A 251 -4.72 -2.82 -26.68
CA TYR A 251 -3.98 -4.04 -27.05
C TYR A 251 -4.25 -4.51 -28.50
N GLN A 252 -5.51 -4.50 -28.93
CA GLN A 252 -5.89 -4.91 -30.29
C GLN A 252 -5.40 -3.96 -31.40
N GLN A 253 -5.01 -2.73 -31.04
CA GLN A 253 -4.48 -1.71 -31.97
C GLN A 253 -2.94 -1.70 -32.00
N LEU A 254 -2.30 -2.50 -31.15
CA LEU A 254 -0.86 -2.75 -31.16
C LEU A 254 -0.52 -3.73 -32.29
N THR A 255 0.67 -3.58 -32.86
CA THR A 255 1.23 -4.55 -33.80
C THR A 255 1.51 -5.89 -33.12
N PRO A 256 1.61 -7.02 -33.86
CA PRO A 256 1.94 -8.31 -33.26
C PRO A 256 3.25 -8.29 -32.44
N THR A 257 4.24 -7.52 -32.87
CA THR A 257 5.50 -7.35 -32.13
C THR A 257 5.30 -6.60 -30.82
N GLU A 258 4.54 -5.50 -30.84
CA GLU A 258 4.20 -4.74 -29.63
C GLU A 258 3.36 -5.58 -28.65
N GLN A 259 2.38 -6.33 -29.15
CA GLN A 259 1.59 -7.29 -28.38
C GLN A 259 2.47 -8.35 -27.69
N GLN A 260 3.44 -8.89 -28.41
CA GLN A 260 4.40 -9.84 -27.84
C GLN A 260 5.24 -9.18 -26.73
N LEU A 261 5.72 -7.96 -26.95
CA LEU A 261 6.52 -7.24 -25.96
C LEU A 261 5.74 -6.99 -24.66
N VAL A 262 4.50 -6.51 -24.75
CA VAL A 262 3.68 -6.21 -23.57
C VAL A 262 3.16 -7.46 -22.87
N SER A 263 3.24 -8.63 -23.49
CA SER A 263 2.89 -9.91 -22.87
C SER A 263 4.06 -10.58 -22.16
N ARG A 264 5.28 -10.02 -22.27
CA ARG A 264 6.47 -10.57 -21.60
C ARG A 264 6.51 -10.16 -20.13
N PRO A 265 7.05 -11.03 -19.26
CA PRO A 265 7.32 -10.64 -17.89
C PRO A 265 8.27 -9.44 -17.80
N VAL A 266 7.97 -8.54 -16.87
CA VAL A 266 8.84 -7.43 -16.49
C VAL A 266 9.40 -7.66 -15.09
N THR A 267 10.60 -7.17 -14.86
CA THR A 267 11.22 -7.13 -13.53
C THR A 267 10.91 -5.77 -12.90
N ILE A 268 10.42 -5.77 -11.66
CA ILE A 268 10.07 -4.54 -10.94
C ILE A 268 10.97 -4.39 -9.72
N PHE A 269 11.41 -3.17 -9.44
CA PHE A 269 12.01 -2.78 -8.17
C PHE A 269 11.17 -1.67 -7.55
N ASP A 270 10.61 -1.94 -6.38
CA ASP A 270 9.78 -0.98 -5.62
C ASP A 270 10.63 -0.32 -4.53
N ALA A 271 10.95 0.97 -4.72
CA ALA A 271 11.86 1.69 -3.84
C ALA A 271 11.26 1.96 -2.45
N GLN A 272 9.93 2.08 -2.32
CA GLN A 272 9.26 2.19 -1.03
C GLN A 272 9.34 0.86 -0.26
N ALA A 273 9.11 -0.27 -0.92
CA ALA A 273 9.28 -1.60 -0.32
C ALA A 273 10.73 -1.82 0.12
N TYR A 274 11.70 -1.41 -0.69
CA TYR A 274 13.12 -1.44 -0.33
C TYR A 274 13.43 -0.56 0.89
N THR A 275 12.85 0.64 0.95
CA THR A 275 12.97 1.54 2.11
C THR A 275 12.41 0.88 3.38
N ASN A 276 11.28 0.19 3.30
CA ASN A 276 10.71 -0.55 4.43
C ASN A 276 11.69 -1.63 4.92
N THR A 277 12.33 -2.36 4.01
CA THR A 277 13.36 -3.36 4.34
C THR A 277 14.54 -2.72 5.09
N LEU A 278 15.01 -1.56 4.63
CA LEU A 278 16.07 -0.79 5.29
C LEU A 278 15.71 -0.34 6.71
N ILE A 279 14.49 0.17 6.91
CA ILE A 279 14.00 0.58 8.23
C ILE A 279 13.87 -0.63 9.16
N ASN A 280 13.33 -1.74 8.64
CA ASN A 280 13.13 -2.97 9.41
C ASN A 280 14.46 -3.59 9.84
N ARG A 281 15.52 -3.45 9.04
CA ARG A 281 16.90 -3.85 9.39
C ARG A 281 17.38 -3.16 10.67
N GLY A 282 17.11 -1.86 10.83
CA GLY A 282 17.49 -1.10 12.03
C GLY A 282 16.58 -1.34 13.24
N ASN A 283 15.30 -1.66 13.01
CA ASN A 283 14.30 -1.79 14.07
C ASN A 283 14.15 -3.22 14.63
N HIS A 284 14.83 -4.21 14.07
CA HIS A 284 14.69 -5.64 14.40
C HIS A 284 13.23 -6.13 14.39
N LYS A 285 12.38 -5.52 13.54
CA LYS A 285 10.95 -5.83 13.40
C LYS A 285 10.52 -5.67 11.95
N VAL A 286 9.62 -6.52 11.50
CA VAL A 286 8.97 -6.41 10.19
C VAL A 286 7.77 -5.47 10.32
N GLY A 287 7.72 -4.43 9.48
CA GLY A 287 6.63 -3.47 9.41
C GLY A 287 6.58 -2.74 8.07
N SER A 288 5.41 -2.16 7.76
CA SER A 288 5.23 -1.22 6.66
C SER A 288 5.23 0.18 7.23
N HIS A 289 6.01 1.08 6.65
CA HIS A 289 6.14 2.47 7.10
C HIS A 289 5.51 3.45 6.11
N ASP A 290 5.25 2.99 4.87
CA ASP A 290 4.52 3.70 3.80
C ASP A 290 4.95 5.17 3.65
N LEU A 291 6.27 5.40 3.69
CA LEU A 291 6.82 6.75 3.63
C LEU A 291 6.57 7.34 2.23
N PRO A 292 6.07 8.58 2.12
CA PRO A 292 5.92 9.25 0.84
C PRO A 292 7.29 9.70 0.31
N LEU A 293 7.46 9.68 -1.02
CA LEU A 293 8.71 10.04 -1.71
C LEU A 293 9.25 11.38 -1.22
N ASN A 294 8.43 12.43 -1.30
CA ASN A 294 8.82 13.79 -0.92
C ASN A 294 9.15 13.91 0.59
N GLY A 295 8.49 13.12 1.44
CA GLY A 295 8.79 13.09 2.87
C GLY A 295 10.17 12.51 3.15
N LEU A 296 10.54 11.43 2.47
CA LEU A 296 11.89 10.84 2.59
C LEU A 296 12.95 11.70 1.90
N ALA A 297 12.66 12.23 0.71
CA ALA A 297 13.55 13.15 -0.01
C ALA A 297 13.97 14.33 0.87
N ALA A 298 13.03 14.93 1.60
CA ALA A 298 13.31 16.02 2.54
C ALA A 298 14.28 15.63 3.66
N LEU A 299 14.24 14.38 4.17
CA LEU A 299 15.20 13.89 5.16
C LEU A 299 16.63 13.82 4.60
N PHE A 300 16.77 13.61 3.30
CA PHE A 300 18.04 13.66 2.58
C PHE A 300 18.40 15.05 2.05
N ASN A 301 17.66 16.09 2.44
CA ASN A 301 17.83 17.45 1.95
C ASN A 301 17.70 17.57 0.41
N ILE A 302 16.86 16.71 -0.18
CA ILE A 302 16.46 16.78 -1.58
C ILE A 302 15.13 17.53 -1.64
N SER A 303 15.06 18.55 -2.49
CA SER A 303 13.85 19.34 -2.70
C SER A 303 13.37 19.20 -4.13
N ASN A 304 12.12 18.74 -4.29
CA ASN A 304 11.40 18.79 -5.57
C ASN A 304 10.51 20.04 -5.59
N PRO A 305 10.84 21.08 -6.39
CA PRO A 305 10.00 22.28 -6.51
C PRO A 305 8.72 22.07 -7.33
N HIS A 306 8.60 20.94 -8.03
CA HIS A 306 7.48 20.58 -8.89
C HIS A 306 6.90 19.22 -8.48
N GLN A 307 6.51 19.11 -7.21
CA GLN A 307 5.80 17.91 -6.72
C GLN A 307 4.53 17.67 -7.53
N HIS A 308 4.16 16.40 -7.70
CA HIS A 308 3.07 15.98 -8.57
C HIS A 308 3.36 16.27 -10.05
N ASN A 309 4.61 16.03 -10.45
CA ASN A 309 5.02 16.07 -11.84
C ASN A 309 5.96 14.89 -12.10
N ALA A 310 5.49 13.96 -12.93
CA ALA A 310 6.13 12.66 -13.06
C ALA A 310 7.62 12.72 -13.44
N ILE A 311 8.06 13.68 -14.27
CA ILE A 311 9.49 13.76 -14.64
C ILE A 311 10.37 14.22 -13.47
N TRP A 312 9.83 15.08 -12.60
CA TRP A 312 10.51 15.55 -11.41
C TRP A 312 10.49 14.50 -10.31
N ASP A 313 9.40 13.75 -10.19
CA ASP A 313 9.29 12.65 -9.23
C ASP A 313 10.18 11.45 -9.63
N VAL A 314 10.36 11.19 -10.94
CA VAL A 314 11.41 10.27 -11.45
C VAL A 314 12.81 10.71 -10.99
N GLN A 315 13.17 11.99 -11.21
CA GLN A 315 14.48 12.50 -10.81
C GLN A 315 14.67 12.48 -9.28
N THR A 316 13.60 12.75 -8.53
CA THR A 316 13.61 12.71 -7.06
C THR A 316 13.79 11.28 -6.57
N THR A 317 13.14 10.31 -7.21
CA THR A 317 13.29 8.88 -6.92
C THR A 317 14.75 8.44 -7.12
N GLU A 318 15.40 8.85 -8.21
CA GLU A 318 16.82 8.56 -8.42
C GLU A 318 17.71 9.09 -7.29
N LEU A 319 17.56 10.38 -6.95
CA LEU A 319 18.38 11.01 -5.91
C LEU A 319 18.17 10.33 -4.54
N VAL A 320 16.93 9.93 -4.25
CA VAL A 320 16.62 9.16 -3.04
C VAL A 320 17.26 7.77 -3.08
N MET A 321 17.20 7.07 -4.22
CA MET A 321 17.83 5.75 -4.38
C MET A 321 19.34 5.77 -4.16
N VAL A 322 20.04 6.79 -4.67
CA VAL A 322 21.47 7.00 -4.40
C VAL A 322 21.73 7.05 -2.89
N LYS A 323 20.90 7.78 -2.14
CA LYS A 323 21.01 7.89 -0.67
C LYS A 323 20.64 6.61 0.06
N LEU A 324 19.65 5.87 -0.42
CA LEU A 324 19.31 4.56 0.14
C LEU A 324 20.43 3.53 -0.09
N ALA A 325 21.09 3.55 -1.24
CA ALA A 325 22.25 2.71 -1.54
C ALA A 325 23.45 3.03 -0.62
N GLU A 326 23.71 4.31 -0.33
CA GLU A 326 24.71 4.69 0.68
C GLU A 326 24.41 4.09 2.06
N LEU A 327 23.14 4.02 2.46
CA LEU A 327 22.70 3.49 3.76
C LEU A 327 22.75 1.96 3.85
N THR A 328 22.52 1.22 2.75
CA THR A 328 22.62 -0.26 2.79
C THR A 328 24.02 -0.73 3.11
N HIS A 329 25.05 -0.02 2.66
CA HIS A 329 26.44 -0.35 2.95
C HIS A 329 26.89 -0.01 4.38
N GLN A 330 26.04 0.68 5.17
CA GLN A 330 26.33 1.04 6.56
C GLN A 330 25.73 0.03 7.54
N THR A 331 26.52 -0.36 8.55
CA THR A 331 26.02 -1.15 9.68
C THR A 331 25.19 -0.27 10.61
N PRO A 332 23.97 -0.68 11.01
CA PRO A 332 23.17 0.07 11.97
C PRO A 332 23.93 0.33 13.28
N VAL A 333 23.95 1.58 13.74
CA VAL A 333 24.55 1.94 15.03
C VAL A 333 23.59 1.57 16.16
N ILE A 334 24.04 0.76 17.10
CA ILE A 334 23.27 0.38 18.28
C ILE A 334 23.58 1.36 19.42
N THR A 335 22.58 2.08 19.90
CA THR A 335 22.74 2.98 21.04
C THR A 335 23.06 2.19 22.31
N THR A 336 24.12 2.57 23.02
CA THR A 336 24.37 2.10 24.38
C THR A 336 23.55 2.90 25.39
N PRO A 337 23.22 2.33 26.56
CA PRO A 337 22.59 3.09 27.64
C PRO A 337 23.40 4.36 27.97
N PRO A 338 22.80 5.56 27.98
CA PRO A 338 23.52 6.77 28.34
C PRO A 338 23.96 6.68 29.81
N ALA A 339 25.24 6.91 30.06
CA ALA A 339 25.78 7.00 31.41
C ALA A 339 25.64 8.45 31.93
N PRO A 340 25.31 8.65 33.22
CA PRO A 340 25.35 9.98 33.81
C PRO A 340 26.77 10.53 33.74
N ILE A 341 26.91 11.77 33.29
CA ILE A 341 28.18 12.49 33.39
C ILE A 341 28.46 12.68 34.87
N ALA A 342 29.57 12.13 35.36
CA ALA A 342 30.03 12.41 36.71
C ALA A 342 30.31 13.91 36.81
N LEU A 343 29.42 14.66 37.46
CA LEU A 343 29.69 16.04 37.80
C LEU A 343 30.87 16.07 38.78
N PRO A 344 31.86 16.96 38.60
CA PRO A 344 32.92 17.12 39.59
C PRO A 344 32.30 17.37 40.97
N ALA A 345 32.84 16.67 41.98
CA ALA A 345 32.29 16.55 43.33
C ALA A 345 32.30 17.83 44.19
N THR A 346 32.14 19.01 43.59
CA THR A 346 32.29 20.32 44.23
C THR A 346 31.04 21.20 44.19
N VAL A 347 29.86 20.62 44.03
CA VAL A 347 28.61 21.32 44.37
C VAL A 347 28.12 20.76 45.71
N PRO A 348 28.19 21.51 46.82
CA PRO A 348 27.59 21.08 48.08
C PRO A 348 26.08 21.02 47.89
N ALA A 349 25.53 19.83 47.71
CA ALA A 349 24.11 19.58 47.73
C ALA A 349 23.62 19.66 49.18
N VAL A 350 23.41 20.87 49.70
CA VAL A 350 22.49 21.08 50.82
C VAL A 350 21.09 21.17 50.22
N VAL A 351 20.53 20.02 49.88
CA VAL A 351 19.09 19.85 49.74
C VAL A 351 18.71 18.78 50.74
N PRO A 352 17.83 19.06 51.72
CA PRO A 352 17.42 18.06 52.70
C PRO A 352 16.89 16.85 51.95
N SER A 353 17.42 15.66 52.24
CA SER A 353 16.86 14.42 51.71
C SER A 353 15.43 14.31 52.22
N ILE A 354 14.46 14.67 51.39
CA ILE A 354 13.11 14.13 51.55
C ILE A 354 13.31 12.64 51.32
N GLN A 355 13.30 11.86 52.40
CA GLN A 355 13.26 10.41 52.33
C GLN A 355 11.98 10.04 51.60
N THR A 356 12.04 9.89 50.28
CA THR A 356 11.01 9.21 49.53
C THR A 356 11.14 7.74 49.91
N PRO A 357 10.13 7.13 50.56
CA PRO A 357 10.19 5.73 50.90
C PRO A 357 10.38 4.93 49.62
N SER A 358 11.46 4.13 49.56
CA SER A 358 11.63 3.15 48.50
C SER A 358 10.43 2.20 48.55
N PRO A 359 9.59 2.14 47.50
CA PRO A 359 8.47 1.24 47.51
C PRO A 359 9.02 -0.19 47.40
N THR A 360 8.77 -0.98 48.43
CA THR A 360 8.86 -2.43 48.39
C THR A 360 8.09 -2.90 47.15
N PRO A 361 8.64 -3.80 46.31
CA PRO A 361 7.99 -4.25 45.08
C PRO A 361 6.85 -5.21 45.44
N GLN A 362 5.74 -4.68 45.96
CA GLN A 362 4.47 -5.36 45.88
C GLN A 362 3.99 -5.18 44.45
N HIS A 363 3.85 -6.27 43.70
CA HIS A 363 3.22 -6.26 42.38
C HIS A 363 1.78 -5.74 42.52
N ALA A 364 1.60 -4.43 42.39
CA ALA A 364 0.30 -3.79 42.40
C ALA A 364 -0.53 -4.34 41.23
N SER A 365 -1.73 -4.84 41.51
CA SER A 365 -2.60 -5.39 40.48
C SER A 365 -3.23 -4.28 39.63
N HIS A 366 -3.61 -4.57 38.39
CA HIS A 366 -4.35 -3.61 37.54
C HIS A 366 -5.62 -3.08 38.22
N THR A 367 -6.27 -3.89 39.05
CA THR A 367 -7.43 -3.50 39.86
C THR A 367 -7.11 -2.35 40.82
N GLN A 368 -5.93 -2.36 41.42
CA GLN A 368 -5.47 -1.30 42.32
C GLN A 368 -5.28 0.03 41.58
N VAL A 369 -4.77 -0.01 40.33
CA VAL A 369 -4.66 1.17 39.45
C VAL A 369 -6.04 1.78 39.16
N HIS A 370 -7.04 0.95 38.84
CA HIS A 370 -8.41 1.43 38.61
C HIS A 370 -9.04 2.01 39.88
N GLN A 371 -8.86 1.39 41.04
CA GLN A 371 -9.38 1.88 42.32
C GLN A 371 -8.75 3.23 42.72
N LEU A 372 -7.43 3.38 42.56
CA LEU A 372 -6.76 4.65 42.85
C LEU A 372 -7.23 5.76 41.90
N ARG A 373 -7.46 5.43 40.62
CA ARG A 373 -8.01 6.40 39.67
C ARG A 373 -9.45 6.80 39.99
N ALA A 374 -10.28 5.85 40.39
CA ALA A 374 -11.66 6.12 40.82
C ALA A 374 -11.72 7.03 42.08
N ARG A 375 -10.70 6.96 42.94
CA ARG A 375 -10.52 7.86 44.10
C ARG A 375 -9.93 9.24 43.75
N GLY A 376 -9.86 9.59 42.47
CA GLY A 376 -9.43 10.90 42.00
C GLY A 376 -7.91 11.10 41.90
N LYS A 377 -7.09 10.06 42.12
CA LYS A 377 -5.63 10.19 42.01
C LYS A 377 -5.16 10.44 40.58
N THR A 378 -4.14 11.27 40.44
CA THR A 378 -3.49 11.56 39.16
C THR A 378 -2.55 10.43 38.75
N TYR A 379 -2.21 10.36 37.46
CA TYR A 379 -1.34 9.32 36.91
C TYR A 379 0.04 9.26 37.61
N ARG A 380 0.57 10.43 38.01
CA ARG A 380 1.85 10.52 38.70
C ARG A 380 1.77 10.00 40.13
N GLU A 381 0.67 10.28 40.84
CA GLU A 381 0.45 9.74 42.20
C GLU A 381 0.24 8.23 42.15
N ILE A 382 -0.48 7.73 41.16
CA ILE A 382 -0.68 6.28 40.99
C ILE A 382 0.67 5.60 40.68
N ALA A 383 1.52 6.19 39.84
CA ALA A 383 2.86 5.66 39.53
C ALA A 383 3.73 5.54 40.78
N ALA A 384 3.73 6.58 41.62
CA ALA A 384 4.49 6.59 42.86
C ALA A 384 4.07 5.49 43.84
N VAL A 385 2.78 5.15 43.89
CA VAL A 385 2.24 4.15 44.82
C VAL A 385 2.32 2.73 44.26
N THR A 386 2.23 2.55 42.95
CA THR A 386 2.14 1.22 42.31
C THR A 386 3.43 0.74 41.67
N GLY A 387 4.42 1.61 41.47
CA GLY A 387 5.65 1.30 40.74
C GLY A 387 5.50 1.19 39.22
N PHE A 388 4.28 1.35 38.67
CA PHE A 388 4.08 1.41 37.22
C PHE A 388 4.57 2.73 36.63
N SER A 389 5.06 2.70 35.39
CA SER A 389 5.30 3.94 34.64
C SER A 389 3.99 4.67 34.36
N ILE A 390 4.03 6.00 34.20
CA ILE A 390 2.87 6.83 33.86
C ILE A 390 2.19 6.31 32.57
N SER A 391 2.98 5.90 31.58
CA SER A 391 2.51 5.29 30.34
C SER A 391 1.84 3.93 30.58
N GLY A 392 2.40 3.11 31.48
CA GLY A 392 1.81 1.84 31.93
C GLY A 392 0.44 2.04 32.59
N ILE A 393 0.29 3.06 33.43
CA ILE A 393 -1.00 3.42 34.04
C ILE A 393 -2.01 3.87 32.99
N ASN A 394 -1.60 4.70 32.04
CA ASN A 394 -2.46 5.11 30.93
C ASN A 394 -2.92 3.93 30.08
N TYR A 395 -2.04 2.97 29.83
CA TYR A 395 -2.40 1.72 29.17
C TYR A 395 -3.42 0.91 29.98
N ILE A 396 -3.19 0.69 31.28
CA ILE A 396 -4.10 -0.04 32.16
C ILE A 396 -5.48 0.62 32.17
N LEU A 397 -5.55 1.93 32.40
CA LEU A 397 -6.81 2.68 32.49
C LEU A 397 -7.59 2.74 31.16
N LYS A 398 -6.92 2.71 30.01
CA LYS A 398 -7.58 2.81 28.69
C LYS A 398 -7.88 1.46 28.05
N LYS A 399 -7.10 0.41 28.33
CA LYS A 399 -7.12 -0.84 27.54
C LYS A 399 -7.33 -2.11 28.37
N ALA A 400 -7.01 -2.13 29.67
CA ALA A 400 -7.37 -3.28 30.50
C ALA A 400 -8.85 -3.15 30.88
N ARG A 401 -9.68 -4.13 30.52
CA ARG A 401 -11.11 -4.13 30.90
C ARG A 401 -11.22 -4.04 32.43
N SER A 402 -12.09 -3.15 32.93
CA SER A 402 -12.48 -3.13 34.33
C SER A 402 -13.11 -4.49 34.69
N ILE A 403 -12.48 -5.23 35.60
CA ILE A 403 -13.06 -6.45 36.15
C ILE A 403 -14.29 -6.04 36.98
N PRO A 404 -15.48 -6.58 36.73
CA PRO A 404 -16.66 -6.26 37.53
C PRO A 404 -16.44 -6.78 38.95
N THR A 405 -16.45 -5.87 39.93
CA THR A 405 -16.50 -6.23 41.35
C THR A 405 -17.86 -6.84 41.65
N ARG A 406 -17.87 -8.12 41.99
CA ARG A 406 -19.02 -8.82 42.57
C ARG A 406 -19.13 -8.41 44.04
N SER A 407 -20.18 -7.70 44.38
CA SER A 407 -20.73 -7.49 45.73
C SER A 407 -22.22 -7.24 45.46
N GLU A 408 -23.19 -7.99 45.99
CA GLU A 408 -23.37 -8.47 47.36
C GLU A 408 -24.04 -9.86 47.40
N SER A 409 -23.87 -10.50 48.56
CA SER A 409 -24.50 -11.74 49.02
C SER A 409 -25.97 -11.55 49.40
N VAL A 410 -26.67 -12.67 49.54
CA VAL A 410 -27.89 -12.89 50.34
C VAL A 410 -27.89 -12.12 51.65
#